data_AF-A0A1Q7KQ95-F1
#
_entry.id   AF-A0A1Q7KQ95-F1
#
_cell.length_a   1.000
_cell.length_b   1.000
_cell.length_c   1.000
_cell.angle_alpha   90.00
_cell.angle_beta   90.00
_cell.angle_gamma   90.00
#
_symmetry.space_group_name_H-M   'P 1'
#
loop_
_entity.id
_entity.type
_entity.pdbx_description
1 polymer ?
#
loop_
_entity_poly.entity_id
_entity_poly.type
_entity_poly.pdbx_seq_one_letter_code
_entity_poly.pdbx_strand_id
1 'polypeptide(L)'
;MPDWQKLVGQRLAGLALGAAEKQEIYTELAGHLEESYECLRAEGLADQEAIHRTLAQVADWRDLQRRIIIAKKTEDPMQNRLHQLWIPGFLTLTLSTIFLMTLQIHGYQPRIISWNGPDTILLYVPWLLSLPLFGGLGAYLSQRAGSPGSRVLLASIFPVLSLAACLFVILPVSFIVDAHVEHRIRMASFLRSFFEWVLVPGAALLAGGLPVQFFLSRRLASRRTAVD
;
A
#
# COMPACT_ATOMS: atom_id res chain seq x y z
N MET A 1 -11.16 30.70 36.45
CA MET A 1 -10.96 29.59 35.50
C MET A 1 -9.59 29.71 34.87
N PRO A 2 -8.79 28.63 34.87
CA PRO A 2 -7.50 28.58 34.17
C PRO A 2 -7.68 28.66 32.65
N ASP A 3 -6.69 29.21 31.94
CA ASP A 3 -6.65 29.22 30.47
C ASP A 3 -6.11 27.88 29.95
N TRP A 4 -7.00 26.88 29.89
CA TRP A 4 -6.65 25.49 29.55
C TRP A 4 -6.06 25.36 28.14
N GLN A 5 -6.54 26.13 27.18
CA GLN A 5 -5.99 26.13 25.82
C GLN A 5 -4.54 26.62 25.77
N LYS A 6 -4.21 27.69 26.50
CA LYS A 6 -2.81 28.14 26.58
C LYS A 6 -1.91 27.13 27.27
N LEU A 7 -2.39 26.47 28.33
CA LEU A 7 -1.62 25.44 29.05
C LEU A 7 -1.36 24.23 28.17
N VAL A 8 -2.38 23.71 27.50
CA VAL A 8 -2.25 22.61 26.53
C VAL A 8 -1.33 23.03 25.38
N GLY A 9 -1.51 24.22 24.82
CA GLY A 9 -0.69 24.74 23.72
C GLY A 9 0.79 24.85 24.06
N GLN A 10 1.13 25.30 25.28
CA GLN A 10 2.53 25.35 25.76
C GLN A 10 3.11 23.95 25.96
N ARG A 11 2.33 23.02 26.52
CA ARG A 11 2.78 21.63 26.77
C ARG A 11 2.89 20.81 25.49
N LEU A 12 2.09 21.14 24.47
CA LEU A 12 2.01 20.46 23.18
C LEU A 12 2.76 21.18 22.05
N ALA A 13 3.45 22.29 22.34
CA ALA A 13 4.15 23.12 21.35
C ALA A 13 5.14 22.35 20.45
N GLY A 14 5.70 21.22 20.94
CA GLY A 14 6.63 20.37 20.20
C GLY A 14 5.99 19.45 19.14
N LEU A 15 4.66 19.39 19.03
CA LEU A 15 3.99 18.57 18.02
C LEU A 15 4.19 19.17 16.62
N ALA A 16 4.71 18.38 15.68
CA ALA A 16 4.81 18.77 14.27
C ALA A 16 3.51 18.43 13.51
N LEU A 17 2.41 19.07 13.89
CA LEU A 17 1.08 18.91 13.27
C LEU A 17 0.69 20.16 12.45
N GLY A 18 -0.21 19.99 11.49
CA GLY A 18 -0.78 21.10 10.71
C GLY A 18 -1.53 22.10 11.60
N ALA A 19 -1.55 23.38 11.22
CA ALA A 19 -2.08 24.45 12.06
C ALA A 19 -3.57 24.26 12.45
N ALA A 20 -4.40 23.77 11.52
CA ALA A 20 -5.81 23.49 11.78
C ALA A 20 -6.00 22.30 12.75
N GLU A 21 -5.24 21.22 12.55
CA GLU A 21 -5.31 20.01 13.38
C GLU A 21 -4.78 20.24 14.80
N LYS A 22 -3.74 21.06 14.95
CA LYS A 22 -3.27 21.51 16.27
C LYS A 22 -4.38 22.19 17.03
N GLN A 23 -5.11 23.09 16.37
CA GLN A 23 -6.16 23.86 17.02
C GLN A 23 -7.32 22.95 17.46
N GLU A 24 -7.69 21.97 16.65
CA GLU A 24 -8.72 20.98 16.99
C GLU A 24 -8.32 20.15 18.22
N ILE A 25 -7.12 19.56 18.20
CA ILE A 25 -6.59 18.74 19.32
C ILE A 25 -6.45 19.59 20.60
N TYR A 26 -6.01 20.84 20.48
CA TYR A 26 -5.89 21.73 21.64
C TYR A 26 -7.24 22.08 22.23
N THR A 27 -8.25 22.28 21.39
CA THR A 27 -9.61 22.62 21.81
C THR A 27 -10.27 21.43 22.51
N GLU A 28 -10.16 20.23 21.93
CA GLU A 28 -10.73 19.00 22.50
C GLU A 28 -10.06 18.63 23.82
N LEU A 29 -8.72 18.65 23.88
CA LEU A 29 -8.00 18.32 25.10
C LEU A 29 -8.18 19.37 26.20
N ALA A 30 -8.27 20.66 25.85
CA ALA A 30 -8.59 21.71 26.80
C ALA A 30 -10.00 21.55 27.35
N GLY A 31 -10.98 21.22 26.50
CA GLY A 31 -12.36 20.95 26.92
C GLY A 31 -12.43 19.77 27.89
N HIS A 32 -11.73 18.67 27.61
CA HIS A 32 -11.70 17.52 28.52
C HIS A 32 -11.07 17.85 29.89
N LEU A 33 -10.01 18.66 29.93
CA LEU A 33 -9.39 19.11 31.18
C LEU A 33 -10.29 20.08 31.95
N GLU A 34 -11.00 20.95 31.23
CA GLU A 34 -11.97 21.87 31.82
C GLU A 34 -13.13 21.10 32.48
N GLU A 35 -13.70 20.10 31.80
CA GLU A 35 -14.72 19.21 32.36
C GLU A 35 -14.23 18.48 33.62
N SER A 36 -13.01 17.92 33.60
CA SER A 36 -12.39 17.28 34.76
C SER A 36 -12.19 18.26 35.93
N TYR A 37 -11.76 19.48 35.65
CA TYR A 37 -11.61 20.52 36.66
C TYR A 37 -12.96 20.93 37.27
N GLU A 38 -13.98 21.13 36.46
CA GLU A 38 -15.32 21.47 36.94
C GLU A 38 -15.92 20.37 37.82
N CYS A 39 -15.71 19.10 37.46
CA CYS A 39 -16.11 17.95 38.26
C CYS A 39 -15.43 17.96 39.65
N LEU A 40 -14.11 18.16 39.69
CA LEU A 40 -13.34 18.24 40.94
C LEU A 40 -13.75 19.45 41.79
N ARG A 41 -14.10 20.57 41.16
CA ARG A 41 -14.63 21.75 41.85
C ARG A 41 -16.02 21.49 42.43
N ALA A 42 -16.89 20.77 41.71
CA ALA A 42 -18.21 20.36 42.19
C ALA A 42 -18.13 19.40 43.38
N GLU A 43 -17.06 18.58 43.46
CA GLU A 43 -16.75 17.72 44.61
C GLU A 43 -16.19 18.48 45.83
N GLY A 44 -16.06 19.80 45.73
CA GLY A 44 -15.67 20.67 46.85
C GLY A 44 -14.15 20.84 47.04
N LEU A 45 -13.33 20.39 46.07
CA LEU A 45 -11.88 20.58 46.14
C LEU A 45 -11.50 22.06 45.99
N ALA A 46 -10.48 22.48 46.75
CA ALA A 46 -9.89 23.80 46.64
C ALA A 46 -9.31 24.02 45.24
N ASP A 47 -9.35 25.26 44.75
CA ASP A 47 -9.02 25.61 43.37
C ASP A 47 -7.64 25.11 42.92
N GLN A 48 -6.62 25.31 43.77
CA GLN A 48 -5.25 24.86 43.48
C GLN A 48 -5.11 23.34 43.45
N GLU A 49 -5.86 22.63 44.30
CA GLU A 49 -5.84 21.16 44.35
C GLU A 49 -6.59 20.57 43.15
N ALA A 50 -7.71 21.18 42.75
CA ALA A 50 -8.44 20.79 41.54
C ALA A 50 -7.57 20.95 40.28
N ILE A 51 -6.82 22.05 40.15
CA ILE A 51 -5.88 22.26 39.05
C ILE A 51 -4.76 21.21 39.07
N HIS A 52 -4.16 20.98 40.24
CA HIS A 52 -3.07 20.01 40.37
C HIS A 52 -3.53 18.59 40.01
N ARG A 53 -4.71 18.16 40.50
CA ARG A 53 -5.28 16.85 40.17
C ARG A 53 -5.69 16.71 38.71
N THR A 54 -6.27 17.75 38.12
CA THR A 54 -6.63 17.77 36.69
C THR A 54 -5.38 17.59 35.82
N LEU A 55 -4.30 18.32 36.13
CA LEU A 55 -3.04 18.17 35.39
C LEU A 55 -2.33 16.84 35.66
N ALA A 56 -2.52 16.26 36.85
CA ALA A 56 -1.97 14.94 37.20
C ALA A 56 -2.66 13.78 36.47
N GLN A 57 -3.90 13.96 35.98
CA GLN A 57 -4.56 12.96 35.11
C GLN A 57 -3.75 12.72 33.82
N VAL A 58 -3.08 13.76 33.31
CA VAL A 58 -2.12 13.64 32.20
C VAL A 58 -0.72 13.45 32.78
N ALA A 59 -0.48 12.25 33.32
CA ALA A 59 0.75 11.91 34.06
C ALA A 59 2.03 12.11 33.23
N ASP A 60 1.98 11.87 31.90
CA ASP A 60 3.11 12.13 31.00
C ASP A 60 2.66 12.77 29.68
N TRP A 61 2.85 14.09 29.59
CA TRP A 61 2.59 14.88 28.39
C TRP A 61 3.42 14.43 27.18
N ARG A 62 4.62 13.87 27.40
CA ARG A 62 5.47 13.36 26.31
C ARG A 62 4.98 12.02 25.80
N ASP A 63 4.37 11.20 26.65
CA ASP A 63 3.70 9.97 26.22
C ASP A 63 2.44 10.29 25.42
N LEU A 64 1.63 11.25 25.89
CA LEU A 64 0.46 11.72 25.14
C LEU A 64 0.85 12.27 23.75
N GLN A 65 1.89 13.10 23.67
CA GLN A 65 2.44 13.57 22.39
C GLN A 65 2.86 12.42 21.48
N ARG A 66 3.59 11.43 22.03
CA ARG A 66 4.00 10.25 21.26
C ARG A 66 2.81 9.46 20.75
N ARG A 67 1.79 9.24 21.57
CA ARG A 67 0.55 8.54 21.16
C ARG A 67 -0.19 9.29 20.06
N ILE A 68 -0.31 10.60 20.14
CA ILE A 68 -0.92 11.44 19.10
C ILE A 68 -0.14 11.32 17.78
N ILE A 69 1.20 11.40 17.82
CA ILE A 69 2.04 11.24 16.63
C ILE A 69 1.90 9.84 16.02
N ILE A 70 1.88 8.80 16.85
CA ILE A 70 1.76 7.41 16.40
C ILE A 70 0.37 7.17 15.79
N ALA A 71 -0.70 7.65 16.42
CA ALA A 71 -2.06 7.55 15.91
C ALA A 71 -2.17 8.25 14.54
N LYS A 72 -1.65 9.47 14.43
CA LYS A 72 -1.70 10.24 13.17
C LYS A 72 -0.90 9.59 12.04
N LYS A 73 0.30 9.07 12.33
CA LYS A 73 1.12 8.35 11.35
C LYS A 73 0.44 7.07 10.86
N THR A 74 -0.36 6.44 11.71
CA THR A 74 -1.13 5.23 11.37
C THR A 74 -2.41 5.57 10.60
N GLU A 75 -2.98 6.75 10.84
CA GLU A 75 -4.17 7.26 10.17
C GLU A 75 -3.90 7.84 8.78
N ASP A 76 -2.65 8.18 8.42
CA ASP A 76 -2.37 8.72 7.09
C ASP A 76 -2.76 7.70 5.99
N PRO A 77 -3.88 7.96 5.27
CA PRO A 77 -4.41 7.00 4.32
C PRO A 77 -3.47 6.85 3.11
N MET A 78 -2.60 7.83 2.84
CA MET A 78 -1.60 7.74 1.78
C MET A 78 -0.46 6.82 2.20
N GLN A 79 0.00 6.88 3.45
CA GLN A 79 1.07 6.02 3.95
C GLN A 79 0.64 4.54 4.02
N ASN A 80 -0.63 4.29 4.37
CA ASN A 80 -1.23 2.97 4.33
C ASN A 80 -1.32 2.43 2.90
N ARG A 81 -1.78 3.22 1.92
CA ARG A 81 -1.81 2.81 0.50
C ARG A 81 -0.41 2.52 -0.05
N LEU A 82 0.59 3.32 0.35
CA LEU A 82 1.99 3.14 -0.06
C LEU A 82 2.55 1.78 0.40
N HIS A 83 2.37 1.42 1.68
CA HIS A 83 2.84 0.14 2.21
C HIS A 83 2.01 -1.05 1.73
N GLN A 84 0.72 -0.85 1.48
CA GLN A 84 -0.20 -1.91 1.08
C GLN A 84 -0.08 -2.31 -0.39
N LEU A 85 0.20 -1.35 -1.28
CA LEU A 85 0.09 -1.58 -2.73
C LEU A 85 1.37 -1.26 -3.48
N TRP A 86 2.01 -0.14 -3.17
CA TRP A 86 3.13 0.38 -3.96
C TRP A 86 4.46 -0.30 -3.63
N ILE A 87 4.82 -0.44 -2.34
CA ILE A 87 6.08 -1.10 -1.95
C ILE A 87 6.13 -2.55 -2.44
N PRO A 88 5.09 -3.39 -2.21
CA PRO A 88 5.12 -4.77 -2.69
C PRO A 88 5.10 -4.85 -4.22
N GLY A 89 4.31 -4.01 -4.89
CA GLY A 89 4.20 -3.99 -6.34
C GLY A 89 5.51 -3.59 -7.02
N PHE A 90 6.17 -2.52 -6.56
CA PHE A 90 7.45 -2.11 -7.12
C PHE A 90 8.58 -3.08 -6.80
N LEU A 91 8.61 -3.66 -5.60
CA LEU A 91 9.63 -4.63 -5.23
C LEU A 91 9.56 -5.89 -6.10
N THR A 92 8.35 -6.42 -6.32
CA THR A 92 8.15 -7.61 -7.17
C THR A 92 8.44 -7.32 -8.63
N LEU A 93 8.10 -6.12 -9.12
CA LEU A 93 8.46 -5.65 -10.45
C LEU A 93 9.98 -5.58 -10.63
N THR A 94 10.70 -4.91 -9.72
CA THR A 94 12.15 -4.76 -9.85
C THR A 94 12.88 -6.09 -9.76
N LEU A 95 12.50 -6.97 -8.83
CA LEU A 95 13.06 -8.32 -8.74
C LEU A 95 12.82 -9.14 -10.01
N SER A 96 11.60 -9.10 -10.55
CA SER A 96 11.25 -9.82 -11.78
C SER A 96 12.04 -9.31 -12.99
N THR A 97 12.16 -7.99 -13.13
CA THR A 97 12.90 -7.35 -14.24
C THR A 97 14.40 -7.61 -14.14
N ILE A 98 15.00 -7.51 -12.95
CA ILE A 98 16.42 -7.82 -12.73
C ILE A 98 16.68 -9.29 -13.08
N PHE A 99 15.81 -10.20 -12.67
CA PHE A 99 15.95 -11.62 -12.99
C PHE A 99 15.84 -11.89 -14.49
N LEU A 100 14.95 -11.20 -15.20
CA LEU A 100 14.86 -11.31 -16.66
C LEU A 100 16.14 -10.78 -17.33
N MET A 101 16.66 -9.63 -16.89
CA MET A 101 17.91 -9.08 -17.41
C MET A 101 19.11 -10.00 -17.16
N THR A 102 19.21 -10.62 -15.98
CA THR A 102 20.30 -11.56 -15.68
C THR A 102 20.24 -12.80 -16.57
N LEU A 103 19.03 -13.33 -16.85
CA LEU A 103 18.85 -14.42 -17.81
C LEU A 103 19.26 -14.03 -19.23
N GLN A 104 18.95 -12.81 -19.66
CA GLN A 104 19.37 -12.30 -20.98
C GLN A 104 20.90 -12.15 -21.08
N ILE A 105 21.55 -11.60 -20.04
CA ILE A 105 23.02 -11.45 -20.00
C ILE A 105 23.72 -12.81 -20.08
N HIS A 106 23.16 -13.84 -19.44
CA HIS A 106 23.73 -15.19 -19.48
C HIS A 106 23.40 -15.96 -20.77
N GLY A 107 22.75 -15.33 -21.74
CA GLY A 107 22.49 -15.93 -23.05
C GLY A 107 21.42 -17.03 -23.02
N TYR A 108 20.55 -17.07 -22.01
CA TYR A 108 19.42 -18.00 -22.02
C TYR A 108 18.50 -17.63 -23.18
N GLN A 109 18.39 -18.54 -24.14
CA GLN A 109 17.54 -18.30 -25.29
C GLN A 109 16.05 -18.41 -24.90
N PRO A 110 15.21 -17.46 -25.35
CA PRO A 110 13.77 -17.58 -25.19
C PRO A 110 13.32 -18.88 -25.86
N ARG A 111 12.51 -19.68 -25.16
CA ARG A 111 11.98 -20.89 -25.75
C ARG A 111 10.92 -20.48 -26.76
N ILE A 112 11.26 -20.69 -28.02
CA ILE A 112 10.38 -20.47 -29.15
C ILE A 112 9.30 -21.55 -29.14
N ILE A 113 8.05 -21.16 -28.94
CA ILE A 113 6.90 -22.04 -29.15
C ILE A 113 6.08 -21.42 -30.28
N SER A 114 6.16 -22.03 -31.47
CA SER A 114 5.32 -21.65 -32.60
C SER A 114 3.99 -22.37 -32.49
N TRP A 115 2.89 -21.61 -32.49
CA TRP A 115 1.54 -22.16 -32.53
C TRP A 115 1.00 -21.96 -33.95
N ASN A 116 1.16 -22.98 -34.81
CA ASN A 116 0.60 -23.05 -36.17
C ASN A 116 0.58 -21.74 -37.00
N GLY A 117 1.76 -21.15 -37.26
CA GLY A 117 1.90 -20.01 -38.18
C GLY A 117 3.30 -19.39 -38.16
N PRO A 118 3.57 -18.37 -39.00
CA PRO A 118 4.83 -17.63 -39.03
C PRO A 118 5.07 -16.76 -37.76
N ASP A 119 4.12 -16.73 -36.83
CA ASP A 119 4.17 -15.95 -35.60
C ASP A 119 4.77 -16.74 -34.42
N THR A 120 6.06 -16.48 -34.21
CA THR A 120 6.90 -17.13 -33.21
C THR A 120 6.76 -16.47 -31.84
N ILE A 121 6.08 -17.07 -30.85
CA ILE A 121 6.00 -16.49 -29.49
C ILE A 121 7.28 -16.84 -28.71
N LEU A 122 7.89 -15.83 -28.08
CA LEU A 122 9.13 -15.97 -27.32
C LEU A 122 8.81 -16.05 -25.83
N LEU A 123 8.95 -17.24 -25.24
CA LEU A 123 8.64 -17.46 -23.82
C LEU A 123 9.90 -17.80 -23.03
N TYR A 124 10.22 -16.94 -22.06
CA TYR A 124 11.28 -17.22 -21.08
C TYR A 124 10.73 -18.14 -19.98
N VAL A 125 10.79 -19.45 -20.21
CA VAL A 125 10.28 -20.47 -19.27
C VAL A 125 10.86 -20.33 -17.84
N PRO A 126 12.18 -20.10 -17.63
CA PRO A 126 12.72 -19.93 -16.28
C PRO A 126 12.17 -18.68 -15.57
N TRP A 127 11.90 -17.61 -16.33
CA TRP A 127 11.30 -16.39 -15.81
C TRP A 127 9.82 -16.59 -15.49
N LEU A 128 9.06 -17.27 -16.36
CA LEU A 128 7.66 -17.61 -16.12
C LEU A 128 7.45 -18.47 -14.87
N LEU A 129 8.39 -19.38 -14.59
CA LEU A 129 8.34 -20.21 -13.39
C LEU A 129 8.64 -19.45 -12.09
N SER A 130 9.33 -18.30 -12.15
CA SER A 130 9.60 -17.47 -10.97
C SER A 130 8.49 -16.45 -10.69
N LEU A 131 7.66 -16.10 -11.68
CA LEU A 131 6.53 -15.17 -11.52
C LEU A 131 5.52 -15.59 -10.44
N PRO A 132 5.09 -16.85 -10.30
CA PRO A 132 4.21 -17.26 -9.21
C PRO A 132 4.83 -16.99 -7.82
N LEU A 133 6.14 -17.16 -7.66
CA LEU A 133 6.83 -16.87 -6.40
C LEU A 133 6.78 -15.37 -6.08
N PHE A 134 7.03 -14.52 -7.09
CA PHE A 134 6.95 -13.07 -6.92
C PHE A 134 5.52 -12.58 -6.68
N GLY A 135 4.53 -13.14 -7.38
CA GLY A 135 3.11 -12.85 -7.16
C GLY A 135 2.65 -13.23 -5.76
N GLY A 136 3.10 -14.36 -5.24
CA GLY A 136 2.85 -14.80 -3.86
C GLY A 136 3.55 -13.94 -2.81
N LEU A 137 4.79 -13.51 -3.07
CA LEU A 137 5.54 -12.58 -2.21
C LEU A 137 4.85 -11.20 -2.11
N GLY A 138 4.40 -10.67 -3.24
CA GLY A 138 3.64 -9.41 -3.30
C GLY A 138 2.33 -9.51 -2.52
N ALA A 139 1.61 -10.62 -2.66
CA ALA A 139 0.39 -10.90 -1.90
C ALA A 139 0.68 -10.99 -0.39
N TYR A 140 1.71 -11.72 0.00
CA TYR A 140 2.10 -11.90 1.40
C TYR A 140 2.47 -10.57 2.08
N LEU A 141 3.26 -9.73 1.42
CA LEU A 141 3.65 -8.42 1.94
C LEU A 141 2.45 -7.45 2.03
N SER A 142 1.59 -7.44 1.01
CA SER A 142 0.38 -6.62 1.00
C SER A 142 -0.58 -6.99 2.12
N GLN A 143 -0.70 -8.30 2.42
CA GLN A 143 -1.55 -8.78 3.50
C GLN A 143 -0.94 -8.55 4.89
N ARG A 144 0.39 -8.62 5.02
CA ARG A 144 1.09 -8.21 6.25
C ARG A 144 0.86 -6.73 6.58
N ALA A 145 0.64 -5.89 5.57
CA ALA A 145 0.25 -4.49 5.72
C ALA A 145 -1.25 -4.27 6.01
N GLY A 146 -2.03 -5.35 6.26
CA GLY A 146 -3.45 -5.27 6.64
C GLY A 146 -4.41 -5.03 5.47
N SER A 147 -4.00 -5.27 4.23
CA SER A 147 -4.84 -5.03 3.06
C SER A 147 -6.02 -5.99 2.97
N PRO A 148 -7.21 -5.53 2.53
CA PRO A 148 -8.31 -6.41 2.16
C PRO A 148 -7.92 -7.26 0.93
N GLY A 149 -8.52 -8.45 0.79
CA GLY A 149 -8.11 -9.44 -0.22
C GLY A 149 -8.08 -8.93 -1.67
N SER A 150 -8.92 -7.97 -2.04
CA SER A 150 -8.89 -7.34 -3.37
C SER A 150 -7.63 -6.50 -3.62
N ARG A 151 -7.11 -5.82 -2.60
CA ARG A 151 -5.86 -5.03 -2.68
C ARG A 151 -4.63 -5.94 -2.73
N VAL A 152 -4.70 -7.11 -2.12
CA VAL A 152 -3.66 -8.14 -2.17
C VAL A 152 -3.48 -8.67 -3.60
N LEU A 153 -4.58 -8.97 -4.30
CA LEU A 153 -4.52 -9.39 -5.71
C LEU A 153 -4.04 -8.26 -6.63
N LEU A 154 -4.52 -7.04 -6.41
CA LEU A 154 -4.07 -5.87 -7.17
C LEU A 154 -2.56 -5.66 -7.02
N ALA A 155 -2.00 -5.84 -5.82
CA ALA A 155 -0.55 -5.73 -5.61
C ALA A 155 0.24 -6.82 -6.37
N SER A 156 -0.30 -8.04 -6.48
CA SER A 156 0.34 -9.13 -7.25
C SER A 156 0.28 -8.91 -8.77
N ILE A 157 -0.76 -8.25 -9.29
CA ILE A 157 -0.94 -8.02 -10.75
C ILE A 157 -0.40 -6.66 -11.19
N PHE A 158 -0.09 -5.77 -10.24
CA PHE A 158 0.39 -4.41 -10.51
C PHE A 158 1.47 -4.32 -11.60
N PRO A 159 2.52 -5.17 -11.62
CA PRO A 159 3.55 -5.09 -12.65
C PRO A 159 3.02 -5.30 -14.08
N VAL A 160 2.01 -6.17 -14.22
CA VAL A 160 1.38 -6.48 -15.50
C VAL A 160 0.38 -5.39 -15.92
N LEU A 161 -0.30 -4.77 -14.95
CA LEU A 161 -1.13 -3.58 -15.21
C LEU A 161 -0.30 -2.41 -15.73
N SER A 162 0.89 -2.17 -15.16
CA SER A 162 1.82 -1.14 -15.66
C SER A 162 2.28 -1.45 -17.08
N LEU A 163 2.64 -2.70 -17.38
CA LEU A 163 3.00 -3.14 -18.73
C LEU A 163 1.84 -2.98 -19.73
N ALA A 164 0.62 -3.35 -19.34
CA ALA A 164 -0.58 -3.18 -20.16
C ALA A 164 -0.83 -1.70 -20.48
N ALA A 165 -0.70 -0.82 -19.48
CA ALA A 165 -0.85 0.62 -19.67
C ALA A 165 0.20 1.18 -20.64
N CYS A 166 1.47 0.77 -20.50
CA CYS A 166 2.52 1.15 -21.45
C CYS A 166 2.20 0.69 -22.87
N LEU A 167 1.75 -0.56 -23.06
CA LEU A 167 1.36 -1.06 -24.39
C LEU A 167 0.19 -0.25 -24.97
N PHE A 168 -0.82 0.08 -24.17
CA PHE A 168 -1.95 0.91 -24.59
C PHE A 168 -1.54 2.32 -25.02
N VAL A 169 -0.47 2.88 -24.46
CA VAL A 169 0.10 4.18 -24.88
C VAL A 169 0.96 4.04 -26.14
N ILE A 170 1.69 2.94 -26.29
CA ILE A 170 2.54 2.68 -27.47
C ILE A 170 1.68 2.50 -28.73
N LEU A 171 0.49 1.91 -28.60
CA LEU A 171 -0.41 1.69 -29.73
C LEU A 171 -0.77 2.99 -30.49
N PRO A 172 -1.37 4.03 -29.89
CA PRO A 172 -1.69 5.27 -30.60
C PRO A 172 -0.45 6.00 -31.11
N VAL A 173 0.66 5.96 -30.36
CA VAL A 173 1.94 6.55 -30.82
C VAL A 173 2.45 5.85 -32.09
N SER A 174 2.34 4.52 -32.15
CA SER A 174 2.72 3.75 -33.34
C SER A 174 1.87 4.06 -34.57
N PHE A 175 0.63 4.53 -34.38
CA PHE A 175 -0.22 5.03 -35.46
C PHE A 175 0.21 6.40 -36.00
N ILE A 176 0.82 7.23 -35.15
CA ILE A 176 1.27 8.59 -35.51
C ILE A 176 2.65 8.54 -36.20
N VAL A 177 3.56 7.69 -35.71
CA VAL A 177 4.96 7.66 -36.15
C VAL A 177 5.14 6.96 -37.51
N ASP A 178 4.39 5.89 -37.77
CA ASP A 178 4.49 5.13 -39.03
C ASP A 178 3.13 5.04 -39.72
N ALA A 179 2.83 5.93 -40.67
CA ALA A 179 1.59 5.82 -41.45
C ALA A 179 1.61 4.68 -42.50
N HIS A 180 2.78 4.10 -42.78
CA HIS A 180 3.02 3.23 -43.94
C HIS A 180 2.84 1.72 -43.68
N VAL A 181 2.67 1.31 -42.42
CA VAL A 181 2.45 -0.11 -42.09
C VAL A 181 0.96 -0.43 -42.10
N GLU A 182 0.58 -1.53 -42.76
CA GLU A 182 -0.81 -1.98 -42.79
C GLU A 182 -1.38 -2.17 -41.37
N HIS A 183 -2.59 -1.64 -41.17
CA HIS A 183 -3.28 -1.66 -39.88
C HIS A 183 -3.43 -3.09 -39.33
N ARG A 184 -3.63 -4.07 -40.22
CA ARG A 184 -3.79 -5.49 -39.87
C ARG A 184 -2.51 -6.09 -39.25
N ILE A 185 -1.35 -5.78 -39.82
CA ILE A 185 -0.05 -6.28 -39.34
C ILE A 185 0.27 -5.64 -37.99
N ARG A 186 0.02 -4.33 -37.85
CA ARG A 186 0.22 -3.62 -36.58
C ARG A 186 -0.66 -4.17 -35.45
N MET A 187 -1.93 -4.42 -35.75
CA MET A 187 -2.87 -4.92 -34.73
C MET A 187 -2.56 -6.36 -34.33
N ALA A 188 -2.13 -7.21 -35.28
CA ALA A 188 -1.63 -8.55 -34.98
C ALA A 188 -0.37 -8.53 -34.09
N SER A 189 0.60 -7.68 -34.40
CA SER A 189 1.81 -7.49 -33.58
C SER A 189 1.48 -6.96 -32.19
N PHE A 190 0.52 -6.03 -32.07
CA PHE A 190 0.07 -5.53 -30.77
C PHE A 190 -0.60 -6.62 -29.93
N LEU A 191 -1.53 -7.37 -30.52
CA LEU A 191 -2.19 -8.49 -29.84
C LEU A 191 -1.16 -9.50 -29.38
N ARG A 192 -0.19 -9.86 -30.24
CA ARG A 192 0.90 -10.75 -29.86
C ARG A 192 1.71 -10.22 -28.67
N SER A 193 2.14 -8.96 -28.71
CA SER A 193 2.86 -8.33 -27.59
C SER A 193 2.03 -8.32 -26.31
N PHE A 194 0.71 -8.10 -26.42
CA PHE A 194 -0.20 -8.17 -25.28
C PHE A 194 -0.28 -9.60 -24.70
N PHE A 195 -0.43 -10.63 -25.55
CA PHE A 195 -0.45 -12.02 -25.09
C PHE A 195 0.88 -12.43 -24.44
N GLU A 196 2.01 -12.08 -25.06
CA GLU A 196 3.36 -12.45 -24.64
C GLU A 196 3.78 -11.75 -23.33
N TRP A 197 3.50 -10.45 -23.21
CA TRP A 197 4.01 -9.62 -22.11
C TRP A 197 3.00 -9.30 -21.03
N VAL A 198 1.70 -9.44 -21.30
CA VAL A 198 0.63 -9.11 -20.34
C VAL A 198 -0.12 -10.35 -19.90
N LEU A 199 -0.69 -11.10 -20.85
CA LEU A 199 -1.62 -12.18 -20.51
C LEU A 199 -0.91 -13.36 -19.83
N VAL A 200 0.17 -13.86 -20.44
CA VAL A 200 0.90 -15.03 -19.93
C VAL A 200 1.62 -14.72 -18.61
N PRO A 201 2.35 -13.60 -18.46
CA PRO A 201 2.96 -13.21 -17.17
C PRO A 201 1.90 -12.88 -16.10
N GLY A 202 0.79 -12.26 -16.48
CA GLY A 202 -0.31 -11.93 -15.57
C GLY A 202 -0.99 -13.16 -14.99
N ALA A 203 -1.25 -14.17 -15.82
CA ALA A 203 -1.79 -15.45 -15.37
C ALA A 203 -0.83 -16.16 -14.40
N ALA A 204 0.48 -16.13 -14.67
CA ALA A 204 1.49 -16.72 -13.78
C ALA A 204 1.58 -16.01 -12.42
N LEU A 205 1.53 -14.67 -12.40
CA LEU A 205 1.50 -13.89 -11.16
C LEU A 205 0.23 -14.16 -10.34
N LEU A 206 -0.93 -14.24 -11.00
CA LEU A 206 -2.21 -14.59 -10.38
C LEU A 206 -2.20 -15.98 -9.77
N ALA A 207 -1.64 -16.96 -10.48
CA ALA A 207 -1.52 -18.33 -9.99
C ALA A 207 -0.70 -18.40 -8.67
N GLY A 208 0.24 -17.47 -8.46
CA GLY A 208 0.97 -17.33 -7.21
C GLY A 208 0.25 -16.55 -6.11
N GLY A 209 -0.51 -15.51 -6.47
CA GLY A 209 -1.23 -14.65 -5.52
C GLY A 209 -2.51 -15.28 -4.95
N LEU A 210 -3.25 -16.05 -5.74
CA LEU A 210 -4.53 -16.66 -5.37
C LEU A 210 -4.42 -17.67 -4.20
N PRO A 211 -3.45 -18.62 -4.19
CA PRO A 211 -3.31 -19.57 -3.08
C PRO A 211 -2.95 -18.85 -1.78
N VAL A 212 -2.06 -17.86 -1.84
CA VAL A 212 -1.61 -17.08 -0.68
C VAL A 212 -2.80 -16.34 -0.06
N GLN A 213 -3.62 -15.67 -0.88
CA GLN A 213 -4.84 -15.03 -0.42
C GLN A 213 -5.80 -16.04 0.23
N PHE A 214 -6.04 -17.19 -0.40
CA PHE A 214 -6.98 -18.19 0.09
C PHE A 214 -6.55 -18.81 1.43
N PHE A 215 -5.29 -19.26 1.54
CA PHE A 215 -4.76 -19.88 2.76
C PHE A 215 -4.71 -18.91 3.94
N LEU A 216 -4.37 -17.64 3.71
CA LEU A 216 -4.23 -16.65 4.78
C LEU A 216 -5.56 -15.99 5.16
N SER A 217 -6.53 -15.89 4.24
CA SER A 217 -7.91 -15.46 4.57
C SER A 217 -8.59 -16.45 5.52
N ARG A 218 -8.34 -17.76 5.34
CA ARG A 218 -8.82 -18.81 6.27
C ARG A 218 -8.20 -18.67 7.67
N ARG A 219 -6.91 -18.34 7.78
CA ARG A 219 -6.25 -18.11 9.07
C ARG A 219 -6.80 -16.88 9.80
N LEU A 220 -7.10 -15.80 9.09
CA LEU A 220 -7.68 -14.60 9.69
C LEU A 220 -9.12 -14.82 10.16
N ALA A 221 -9.92 -15.59 9.40
CA ALA A 221 -11.26 -15.98 9.81
C ALA A 221 -11.24 -16.86 11.07
N SER A 222 -10.35 -17.85 11.15
CA SER A 222 -10.27 -18.73 12.33
C SER A 222 -9.75 -18.01 13.58
N ARG A 223 -8.96 -16.95 13.42
CA ARG A 223 -8.45 -16.14 14.54
C ARG A 223 -9.51 -15.20 15.10
N ARG A 224 -10.47 -14.78 14.28
CA ARG A 224 -11.58 -13.92 14.70
C ARG A 224 -12.65 -14.72 15.47
N THR A 225 -12.87 -15.99 15.11
CA THR A 225 -13.78 -16.90 15.82
C THR A 225 -13.22 -17.50 17.12
N ALA A 226 -11.93 -17.29 17.42
CA ALA A 226 -11.29 -17.82 18.63
C ALA A 226 -11.14 -16.77 19.75
N VAL A 227 -11.60 -15.54 19.50
CA VAL A 227 -11.54 -14.40 20.43
C VAL A 227 -12.95 -13.99 20.89
N ASP A 228 -13.99 -14.56 20.29
CA ASP A 228 -15.38 -14.50 20.73
C ASP A 228 -15.70 -15.72 21.62
#